data_AF-A0A7W0Z1S4-F1
#
_entry.id   AF-A0A7W0Z1S4-F1
#
_cell.length_a   1.000
_cell.length_b   1.000
_cell.length_c   1.000
_cell.angle_alpha   90.00
_cell.angle_beta   90.00
_cell.angle_gamma   90.00
#
_symmetry.space_group_name_H-M   'P 1'
#
loop_
_entity.id
_entity.type
_entity.pdbx_description
1 polymer ?
#
loop_
_entity_poly.entity_id
_entity_poly.type
_entity_poly.pdbx_seq_one_letter_code
_entity_poly.pdbx_strand_id
1 'polypeptide(L)'
;ERDLAERLRLAEANRVPVVLEIAGERYRLVPEAKTEIQLADENDPFADYDPVAVLAAIDAGAGALAGIDVEAFLEEILEERIQDTPGHRF
;
A
#
# COMPACT_ATOMS: atom_id res chain seq x y z
N GLU A 1 6.71 3.62 -15.34
CA GLU A 1 6.85 2.88 -14.06
C GLU A 1 7.82 1.69 -14.11
N ARG A 2 7.88 0.89 -15.20
CA ARG A 2 8.81 -0.26 -15.31
C ARG A 2 10.31 0.06 -15.16
N ASP A 3 10.76 1.26 -15.54
CA ASP A 3 12.17 1.69 -15.50
C ASP A 3 12.73 1.89 -14.07
N LEU A 4 11.88 2.34 -13.14
CA LEU A 4 12.32 2.62 -11.77
C LEU A 4 12.62 1.33 -11.00
N ALA A 5 11.76 0.32 -11.14
CA ALA A 5 11.93 -0.97 -10.46
C ALA A 5 13.23 -1.67 -10.92
N GLU A 6 13.56 -1.59 -12.21
CA GLU A 6 14.79 -2.17 -12.74
C GLU A 6 16.04 -1.42 -12.25
N ARG A 7 16.00 -0.09 -12.23
CA ARG A 7 17.08 0.75 -11.69
C ARG A 7 17.33 0.50 -10.21
N LEU A 8 16.28 0.35 -9.41
CA LEU A 8 16.40 0.01 -7.99
C LEU A 8 17.00 -1.38 -7.78
N ARG A 9 16.54 -2.37 -8.55
CA ARG A 9 17.06 -3.75 -8.49
C ARG A 9 18.56 -3.82 -8.85
N LEU A 10 18.98 -3.11 -9.90
CA LEU A 10 20.38 -3.05 -10.31
C LEU A 10 21.25 -2.33 -9.27
N ALA A 11 20.74 -1.26 -8.68
CA ALA A 11 21.46 -0.51 -7.66
C ALA A 11 21.62 -1.29 -6.36
N GLU A 12 20.59 -2.05 -5.95
CA GLU A 12 20.65 -2.98 -4.82
C GLU A 12 21.69 -4.08 -5.07
N ALA A 13 21.66 -4.72 -6.25
CA ALA A 13 22.60 -5.77 -6.63
C ALA A 13 24.06 -5.29 -6.63
N ASN A 14 24.30 -4.05 -7.05
CA ASN A 14 25.64 -3.46 -7.12
C ASN A 14 26.02 -2.66 -5.87
N ARG A 15 25.14 -2.56 -4.86
CA ARG A 15 25.30 -1.71 -3.66
C ARG A 15 25.66 -0.26 -3.98
N VAL A 16 25.08 0.29 -5.04
CA VAL A 16 25.31 1.67 -5.48
C VAL A 16 24.12 2.54 -5.08
N PRO A 17 24.32 3.76 -4.56
CA PRO A 17 23.23 4.69 -4.28
C PRO A 17 22.48 5.13 -5.54
N VAL A 18 21.16 5.29 -5.44
CA VAL A 18 20.29 5.83 -6.50
C VAL A 18 19.78 7.21 -6.10
N VAL A 19 19.76 8.16 -7.05
CA VAL A 19 19.08 9.44 -6.88
C VAL A 19 17.75 9.41 -7.62
N LEU A 20 16.67 9.73 -6.92
CA LEU A 20 15.31 9.83 -7.44
C LEU A 20 14.77 11.25 -7.24
N GLU A 21 13.90 11.68 -8.13
CA GLU A 21 13.14 12.92 -7.97
C GLU A 21 11.66 12.55 -7.88
N ILE A 22 11.04 12.85 -6.73
CA ILE A 22 9.64 12.53 -6.43
C ILE A 22 8.98 13.83 -5.97
N ALA A 23 7.89 14.23 -6.64
CA ALA A 23 7.18 15.48 -6.34
C ALA A 23 8.08 16.74 -6.31
N GLY A 24 9.14 16.76 -7.12
CA GLY A 24 10.11 17.88 -7.18
C GLY A 24 11.20 17.85 -6.10
N GLU A 25 11.20 16.85 -5.23
CA GLU A 25 12.22 16.65 -4.20
C GLU A 25 13.18 15.52 -4.59
N ARG A 26 14.48 15.72 -4.31
CA ARG A 26 15.54 14.75 -4.64
C ARG A 26 15.88 13.87 -3.44
N TYR A 27 15.69 12.57 -3.63
CA TYR A 27 15.98 11.53 -2.65
C TYR A 27 17.22 10.73 -3.06
N ARG A 28 18.11 10.47 -2.12
CA ARG A 28 19.27 9.58 -2.32
C ARG A 28 19.03 8.29 -1.54
N LEU A 29 18.72 7.21 -2.25
CA LEU A 29 18.58 5.88 -1.70
C LEU A 29 19.95 5.24 -1.57
N VAL A 30 20.35 4.89 -0.36
CA VAL A 30 21.58 4.13 -0.09
C VAL A 30 21.17 2.69 0.18
N PRO A 31 21.65 1.69 -0.58
CA PRO A 31 21.38 0.30 -0.28
C PRO A 31 22.01 -0.04 1.06
N GLU A 32 21.19 -0.20 2.10
CA GLU A 32 21.67 -0.78 3.35
C GLU A 32 22.08 -2.22 3.07
N ALA A 33 23.19 -2.66 3.67
CA ALA A 33 23.43 -4.09 3.77
C ALA A 33 22.18 -4.68 4.43
N LYS A 34 21.61 -5.76 3.89
CA LYS A 34 20.55 -6.52 4.57
C LYS A 34 21.14 -7.12 5.85
N THR A 35 21.36 -6.28 6.86
CA THR A 35 21.45 -6.70 8.25
C THR A 35 20.06 -7.14 8.60
N GLU A 36 19.87 -8.45 8.46
CA GLU A 36 18.73 -9.23 8.91
C GLU A 36 17.40 -8.79 8.28
N ILE A 37 16.78 -9.73 7.60
CA ILE A 37 15.32 -9.75 7.51
C ILE A 37 14.84 -9.40 8.92
N GLN A 38 14.08 -8.32 9.09
CA GLN A 38 13.39 -8.06 10.36
C GLN A 38 12.54 -9.31 10.58
N LEU A 39 13.08 -10.25 11.35
CA LEU A 39 12.35 -11.42 11.78
C LEU A 39 11.21 -10.81 12.56
N ALA A 40 9.98 -11.13 12.13
CA ALA A 40 8.78 -10.73 12.81
C ALA A 40 9.00 -10.89 14.32
N ASP A 41 9.04 -9.77 15.01
CA ASP A 41 8.95 -9.70 16.46
C ASP A 41 7.62 -10.37 16.84
N GLU A 42 7.54 -11.00 18.02
CA GLU A 42 6.30 -11.53 18.57
C GLU A 42 5.16 -10.48 18.67
N ASN A 43 5.49 -9.20 18.52
CA ASN A 43 4.60 -8.05 18.42
C ASN A 43 4.44 -7.48 17.00
N ASP A 44 4.96 -8.12 15.96
CA ASP A 44 4.76 -7.69 14.58
C ASP A 44 3.31 -7.94 14.18
N PRO A 45 2.49 -6.88 13.96
CA PRO A 45 1.10 -7.03 13.55
C PRO A 45 0.95 -7.68 12.16
N PHE A 46 2.04 -7.83 11.42
CA PHE A 46 2.11 -8.44 10.10
C PHE A 46 2.84 -9.79 10.09
N ALA A 47 3.11 -10.39 11.26
CA ALA A 47 3.76 -11.71 11.36
C ALA A 47 3.06 -12.78 10.51
N ASP A 48 1.73 -12.70 10.40
CA ASP A 48 0.89 -13.62 9.61
C ASP A 48 0.47 -13.04 8.24
N TYR A 49 1.05 -11.92 7.80
CA TYR A 49 0.69 -11.27 6.55
C TYR A 49 1.26 -12.04 5.35
N ASP A 50 0.38 -12.71 4.59
CA ASP A 50 0.72 -13.35 3.31
C ASP A 50 0.34 -12.42 2.13
N PRO A 51 1.31 -11.73 1.51
CA PRO A 51 1.03 -10.83 0.40
C PRO A 51 0.47 -11.56 -0.83
N VAL A 52 0.80 -12.83 -1.04
CA VAL A 52 0.31 -13.60 -2.19
C VAL A 52 -1.16 -13.96 -1.98
N ALA A 53 -1.53 -14.38 -0.77
CA ALA A 53 -2.93 -14.64 -0.43
C ALA A 53 -3.79 -13.38 -0.50
N VAL A 54 -3.27 -12.23 -0.04
CA VAL A 54 -3.97 -10.95 -0.11
C VAL A 54 -4.16 -10.50 -1.56
N LEU A 55 -3.13 -10.59 -2.41
CA LEU A 55 -3.26 -10.26 -3.82
C LEU A 55 -4.28 -11.19 -4.53
N ALA A 56 -4.25 -12.49 -4.24
CA ALA A 56 -5.23 -13.42 -4.78
C ALA A 56 -6.67 -13.10 -4.33
N ALA A 57 -6.85 -12.66 -3.08
CA ALA A 57 -8.15 -12.23 -2.56
C ALA A 57 -8.64 -10.92 -3.21
N ILE A 58 -7.73 -9.96 -3.44
CA ILE A 58 -8.03 -8.73 -4.16
C ILE A 58 -8.44 -9.05 -5.60
N ASP A 59 -7.69 -9.90 -6.29
CA ASP A 59 -8.01 -10.32 -7.67
C ASP A 59 -9.34 -11.07 -7.74
N ALA A 60 -9.64 -11.92 -6.76
CA ALA A 60 -10.94 -12.59 -6.65
C ALA A 60 -12.09 -11.60 -6.37
N GLY A 61 -11.84 -10.57 -5.56
CA GLY A 61 -12.80 -9.52 -5.21
C GLY A 61 -12.94 -8.42 -6.28
N ALA A 62 -11.98 -8.29 -7.20
CA ALA A 62 -11.96 -7.23 -8.21
C ALA A 62 -13.18 -7.27 -9.14
N GLY A 63 -13.82 -8.43 -9.30
CA GLY A 63 -15.09 -8.56 -10.02
C GLY A 63 -16.34 -8.23 -9.20
N ALA A 64 -16.26 -8.23 -7.87
CA ALA A 64 -17.41 -8.04 -6.98
C ALA A 64 -17.95 -6.61 -6.99
N LEU A 65 -17.10 -5.63 -7.31
CA LEU A 65 -17.47 -4.21 -7.38
C LEU A 65 -17.56 -3.70 -8.83
N ALA A 66 -17.45 -4.59 -9.82
CA ALA A 66 -17.52 -4.22 -11.23
C ALA A 66 -18.95 -3.73 -11.58
N GLY A 67 -19.06 -2.48 -12.04
CA GLY A 67 -20.32 -1.86 -12.42
C GLY A 67 -21.05 -1.13 -11.29
N ILE A 68 -20.44 -1.03 -10.10
CA ILE A 68 -20.93 -0.14 -9.05
C ILE A 68 -20.66 1.31 -9.44
N ASP A 69 -21.66 2.16 -9.28
CA ASP A 69 -21.49 3.61 -9.32
C ASP A 69 -20.80 4.06 -8.03
N VAL A 70 -19.51 4.37 -8.15
CA VAL A 70 -18.66 4.70 -7.01
C VAL A 70 -19.12 6.00 -6.33
N GLU A 71 -19.62 6.97 -7.10
CA GLU A 71 -20.07 8.25 -6.53
C GLU A 71 -21.34 8.05 -5.71
N ALA A 72 -22.31 7.31 -6.24
CA ALA A 72 -23.55 6.99 -5.52
C ALA A 72 -23.27 6.13 -4.26
N PHE A 73 -22.37 5.15 -4.36
CA PHE A 73 -21.99 4.29 -3.23
C PHE A 73 -21.29 5.09 -2.11
N LEU A 74 -20.42 6.03 -2.47
CA LEU A 74 -19.76 6.90 -1.48
C LEU A 74 -20.74 7.88 -0.82
N GLU A 75 -21.74 8.37 -1.57
CA GLU A 75 -22.80 9.22 -1.03
C GLU A 75 -23.64 8.47 0.01
N GLU A 76 -24.04 7.23 -0.27
CA GLU A 76 -24.77 6.35 0.67
C GLU A 76 -23.97 6.10 1.96
N ILE A 77 -22.67 5.76 1.85
CA ILE A 77 -21.80 5.57 3.03
C ILE A 77 -21.71 6.84 3.88
N LEU A 78 -21.62 8.01 3.23
CA LEU A 78 -21.56 9.28 3.94
C LEU A 78 -22.86 9.59 4.66
N GLU A 79 -24.01 9.29 4.05
CA GLU A 79 -25.33 9.43 4.67
C GLU A 79 -25.50 8.50 5.88
N GLU A 80 -25.11 7.23 5.78
CA GLU A 80 -25.14 6.28 6.90
C GLU A 80 -24.26 6.76 8.07
N ARG A 81 -23.05 7.26 7.77
CA ARG A 81 -22.14 7.80 8.80
C ARG A 81 -22.71 9.02 9.52
N ILE A 82 -23.49 9.85 8.81
CA ILE A 82 -24.16 11.01 9.41
C ILE A 82 -25.24 10.54 10.40
N GLN A 83 -25.95 9.45 10.11
CA GLN A 83 -26.95 8.87 11.02
C GLN A 83 -26.32 8.22 12.26
N ASP A 84 -25.13 7.63 12.13
CA ASP A 84 -24.38 7.04 13.24
C ASP A 84 -23.62 8.07 14.12
N THR A 85 -23.66 9.35 13.74
CA THR A 85 -23.05 10.41 14.55
C THR A 85 -23.93 10.71 15.78
N PRO A 86 -23.43 10.62 17.03
CA PRO A 86 -24.20 10.80 18.26
C PRO A 86 -24.84 12.20 18.47
N GLY A 87 -24.64 13.13 17.53
CA GLY A 87 -25.12 14.51 17.61
C GLY A 87 -26.47 14.80 16.95
N HIS A 88 -27.09 13.83 16.26
CA HIS A 88 -28.32 14.07 15.49
C HIS A 88 -29.63 13.58 16.16
N ARG A 89 -29.59 13.27 17.47
CA ARG A 89 -30.77 12.93 18.27
C ARG A 89 -31.15 14.05 19.25
N PHE A 90 -31.41 15.27 18.77
CA PHE A 90 -32.14 16.31 19.52
C PHE A 90 -32.91 17.21 18.55
#